data_AF-A0A662HVH0-F1
#
_entry.id   AF-A0A662HVH0-F1
#
_cell.length_a   1.000
_cell.length_b   1.000
_cell.length_c   1.000
_cell.angle_alpha   90.00
_cell.angle_beta   90.00
_cell.angle_gamma   90.00
#
_symmetry.space_group_name_H-M   'P 1'
#
loop_
_entity.id
_entity.type
_entity.pdbx_description
1 polymer ?
#
loop_
_entity_poly.entity_id
_entity_poly.type
_entity_poly.pdbx_seq_one_letter_code
_entity_poly.pdbx_strand_id
1 'polypeptide(L)'
;MDRKVLMILLIAVSIFCIAAAYYYLGSHKGSSITCSENSIVYVYSSQKQKEKAEKFFETFKQLAAREGLNLSSVETCVIDANSLSRKLRMYPALMYRGKVSGLEQITVGEIDGYHIVDYMVSLNVARYAGIEPTFTYEAKAFIVSGSSPWSRPSVDVSKMKSELERLALAKITDVVEVGVEDSPVEVDVAPALIFESTYNLSEGVQYLEKTGNNYYMLLKAYNVRLAQDYLGAEAAELRKLPAVLSKDLPSL
;
A
#
# COMPACT_ATOMS: atom_id res chain seq x y z
N MET A 1 10.39 31.77 48.10
CA MET A 1 11.50 31.37 47.22
C MET A 1 12.22 32.64 46.78
N ASP A 2 13.53 32.72 47.00
CA ASP A 2 14.32 33.93 46.71
C ASP A 2 14.25 34.26 45.20
N ARG A 3 14.06 35.53 44.87
CA ARG A 3 13.93 36.04 43.49
C ARG A 3 15.14 35.67 42.63
N LYS A 4 16.33 35.51 43.25
CA LYS A 4 17.54 35.04 42.60
C LYS A 4 17.46 33.55 42.21
N VAL A 5 16.88 32.72 43.07
CA VAL A 5 16.69 31.29 42.82
C VAL A 5 15.69 31.05 41.70
N LEU A 6 14.60 31.84 41.65
CA LEU A 6 13.63 31.79 40.56
C LEU A 6 14.25 32.19 39.21
N MET A 7 15.12 33.20 39.19
CA MET A 7 15.80 33.64 37.96
C MET A 7 16.76 32.58 37.42
N ILE A 8 17.54 31.93 38.30
CA ILE A 8 18.48 30.87 37.92
C ILE A 8 17.72 29.66 37.34
N LEU A 9 16.59 29.28 37.94
CA LEU A 9 15.74 28.19 37.44
C LEU A 9 15.17 28.49 36.04
N LEU A 10 14.71 29.72 35.80
CA LEU A 10 14.19 30.11 34.48
C LEU A 10 15.27 30.07 33.39
N ILE A 11 16.49 30.51 33.71
CA ILE A 11 17.63 30.45 32.80
C ILE A 11 18.02 28.99 32.52
N ALA A 12 18.07 28.13 33.53
CA ALA A 12 18.38 26.72 33.36
C ALA A 12 17.35 25.98 32.49
N VAL A 13 16.05 26.25 32.70
CA VAL A 13 14.97 25.65 31.90
C VAL A 13 15.02 26.13 30.45
N SER A 14 15.27 27.42 30.22
CA SER A 14 15.36 27.96 28.86
C SER A 14 16.58 27.42 28.09
N ILE A 15 17.74 27.29 28.75
CA ILE A 15 18.92 26.64 28.15
C ILE A 15 18.61 25.17 27.83
N PHE A 16 17.93 24.45 28.74
CA PHE A 16 17.54 23.06 28.49
C PHE A 16 16.55 22.92 27.34
N CYS A 17 15.56 23.81 27.23
CA CYS A 17 14.63 23.83 26.10
C CYS A 17 15.32 24.15 24.77
N ILE A 18 16.28 25.08 24.76
CA ILE A 18 17.06 25.40 23.56
C ILE A 18 17.95 24.22 23.17
N ALA A 19 18.61 23.57 24.13
CA ALA A 19 19.44 22.39 23.88
C ALA A 19 18.60 21.19 23.39
N ALA A 20 17.43 20.96 24.00
CA ALA A 20 16.48 19.92 23.58
C ALA A 20 15.95 20.22 22.17
N ALA A 21 15.60 21.47 21.85
CA ALA A 21 15.19 21.87 20.51
C ALA A 21 16.33 21.71 19.49
N TYR A 22 17.56 22.07 19.84
CA TYR A 22 18.74 21.84 18.99
C TYR A 22 19.04 20.36 18.78
N TYR A 23 18.81 19.51 19.79
CA TYR A 23 18.98 18.07 19.67
C TYR A 23 17.87 17.45 18.81
N TYR A 24 16.62 17.90 18.98
CA TYR A 24 15.47 17.45 18.19
C TYR A 24 15.56 17.90 16.73
N LEU A 25 15.99 19.15 16.48
CA LEU A 25 16.22 19.68 15.13
C LEU A 25 17.51 19.14 14.51
N GLY A 26 18.55 18.89 15.31
CA GLY A 26 19.83 18.32 14.87
C GLY A 26 19.74 16.84 14.51
N SER A 27 18.87 16.08 15.20
CA SER A 27 18.58 14.66 14.88
C SER A 27 17.77 14.47 13.59
N HIS A 28 17.23 15.56 13.01
CA HIS A 28 16.52 15.54 11.73
C HIS A 28 17.37 16.03 10.54
N LYS A 29 18.70 16.17 10.70
CA LYS A 29 19.60 16.20 9.54
C LYS A 29 19.76 14.78 8.99
N GLY A 30 18.70 14.30 8.35
CA GLY A 30 18.83 13.22 7.37
C GLY A 30 19.88 13.66 6.36
N SER A 31 20.95 12.89 6.25
CA SER A 31 21.89 12.95 5.14
C SER A 31 21.06 12.98 3.85
N SER A 32 20.95 14.14 3.20
CA SER A 32 20.21 14.27 1.95
C SER A 32 21.02 13.56 0.87
N ILE A 33 20.85 12.25 0.73
CA ILE A 33 21.20 11.54 -0.49
C ILE A 33 20.21 12.07 -1.53
N THR A 34 20.58 13.17 -2.17
CA THR A 34 19.80 13.77 -3.24
C THR A 34 20.16 13.08 -4.54
N CYS A 35 19.28 12.21 -5.02
CA CYS A 35 19.35 11.67 -6.37
C CYS A 35 19.38 12.80 -7.40
N SER A 36 20.02 12.60 -8.55
CA SER A 36 19.98 13.54 -9.67
C SER A 36 18.54 13.84 -10.11
N GLU A 37 18.33 14.99 -10.75
CA GLU A 37 17.05 15.26 -11.42
C GLU A 37 16.84 14.27 -12.57
N ASN A 38 15.59 13.86 -12.78
CA ASN A 38 15.17 12.88 -13.79
C ASN A 38 15.80 11.49 -13.57
N SER A 39 15.69 10.99 -12.33
CA SER A 39 16.17 9.67 -11.94
C SER A 39 15.03 8.77 -11.47
N ILE A 40 15.17 7.47 -11.74
CA ILE A 40 14.34 6.41 -11.15
C ILE A 40 14.98 6.00 -9.83
N VAL A 41 14.18 5.95 -8.78
CA VAL A 41 14.64 5.78 -7.41
C VAL A 41 14.13 4.47 -6.83
N TYR A 42 15.04 3.65 -6.33
CA TYR A 42 14.77 2.41 -5.60
C TYR A 42 14.95 2.66 -4.11
N VAL A 43 13.87 2.45 -3.35
CA VAL A 43 13.87 2.62 -1.89
C VAL A 43 13.89 1.26 -1.24
N TYR A 44 14.89 1.01 -0.39
CA TYR A 44 15.04 -0.27 0.32
C TYR A 44 14.85 -0.12 1.83
N SER A 45 14.36 -1.17 2.49
CA SER A 45 14.27 -1.23 3.96
C SER A 45 15.30 -2.16 4.61
N SER A 46 16.04 -2.94 3.81
CA SER A 46 17.05 -3.88 4.31
C SER A 46 18.25 -3.98 3.39
N GLN A 47 19.39 -4.43 3.95
CA GLN A 47 20.61 -4.66 3.19
C GLN A 47 20.41 -5.71 2.07
N LYS A 48 19.63 -6.76 2.33
CA LYS A 48 19.28 -7.78 1.31
C LYS A 48 18.52 -7.20 0.13
N GLN A 49 17.67 -6.20 0.35
CA GLN A 49 16.98 -5.49 -0.72
C GLN A 49 17.95 -4.56 -1.47
N LYS A 50 18.77 -3.80 -0.74
CA LYS A 50 19.79 -2.92 -1.33
C LYS A 50 20.69 -3.63 -2.34
N GLU A 51 21.16 -4.83 -2.00
CA GLU A 51 22.02 -5.66 -2.87
C GLU A 51 21.32 -6.13 -4.17
N LYS A 52 19.99 -6.09 -4.22
CA LYS A 52 19.20 -6.49 -5.39
C LYS A 52 18.66 -5.30 -6.20
N ALA A 53 19.08 -4.08 -5.89
CA ALA A 53 18.58 -2.86 -6.55
C ALA A 53 18.82 -2.86 -8.07
N GLU A 54 20.01 -3.28 -8.53
CA GLU A 54 20.33 -3.35 -9.95
C GLU A 54 19.38 -4.28 -10.71
N LYS A 55 19.18 -5.50 -10.21
CA LYS A 55 18.22 -6.46 -10.76
C LYS A 55 16.80 -5.90 -10.78
N PHE A 56 16.40 -5.17 -9.74
CA PHE A 56 15.09 -4.51 -9.70
C PHE A 56 14.95 -3.47 -10.83
N PHE A 57 15.96 -2.61 -11.03
CA PHE A 57 15.93 -1.61 -12.11
C PHE A 57 15.92 -2.25 -13.50
N GLU A 58 16.74 -3.26 -13.75
CA GLU A 58 16.73 -3.99 -15.01
C GLU A 58 15.35 -4.60 -15.28
N THR A 59 14.77 -5.24 -14.27
CA THR A 59 13.43 -5.84 -14.36
C THR A 59 12.38 -4.76 -14.64
N PHE A 60 12.42 -3.64 -13.92
CA PHE A 60 11.49 -2.53 -14.15
C PHE A 60 11.61 -1.96 -15.56
N LYS A 61 12.84 -1.66 -16.01
CA LYS A 61 13.10 -1.12 -17.36
C LYS A 61 12.64 -2.10 -18.45
N GLN A 62 12.84 -3.40 -18.27
CA GLN A 62 12.34 -4.42 -19.20
C GLN A 62 10.82 -4.48 -19.25
N LEU A 63 10.15 -4.43 -18.10
CA LEU A 63 8.69 -4.43 -18.04
C LEU A 63 8.12 -3.13 -18.64
N ALA A 64 8.69 -1.98 -18.29
CA ALA A 64 8.31 -0.68 -18.85
C ALA A 64 8.46 -0.65 -20.38
N ALA A 65 9.55 -1.20 -20.92
CA ALA A 65 9.77 -1.26 -22.37
C ALA A 65 8.71 -2.10 -23.09
N ARG A 66 8.17 -3.16 -22.46
CA ARG A 66 7.07 -3.96 -23.03
C ARG A 66 5.76 -3.18 -23.10
N GLU A 67 5.55 -2.27 -22.17
CA GLU A 67 4.42 -1.33 -22.16
C GLU A 67 4.67 -0.08 -23.02
N GLY A 68 5.76 -0.06 -23.81
CA GLY A 68 6.10 1.05 -24.71
C GLY A 68 6.84 2.22 -24.05
N LEU A 69 7.25 2.10 -22.77
CA LEU A 69 8.00 3.12 -22.05
C LEU A 69 9.50 2.86 -22.14
N ASN A 70 10.23 3.70 -22.87
CA ASN A 70 11.69 3.59 -22.96
C ASN A 70 12.38 4.32 -21.80
N LEU A 71 12.83 3.55 -20.79
CA LEU A 71 13.52 4.06 -19.62
C LEU A 71 15.01 3.68 -19.58
N SER A 72 15.56 3.19 -20.70
CA SER A 72 16.93 2.64 -20.76
C SER A 72 17.99 3.67 -20.33
N SER A 73 17.88 4.91 -20.83
CA SER A 73 18.79 6.03 -20.56
C SER A 73 18.52 6.79 -19.26
N VAL A 74 17.43 6.47 -18.54
CA VAL A 74 17.08 7.18 -17.31
C VAL A 74 18.02 6.73 -16.19
N GLU A 75 18.62 7.69 -15.49
CA GLU A 75 19.53 7.44 -14.37
C GLU A 75 18.81 6.72 -13.22
N THR A 76 19.56 5.93 -12.47
CA THR A 76 19.03 5.16 -11.33
C THR A 76 19.69 5.60 -10.03
N CYS A 77 18.93 5.61 -8.95
CA CYS A 77 19.39 6.03 -7.63
C CYS A 77 18.82 5.11 -6.55
N VAL A 78 19.63 4.78 -5.55
CA VAL A 78 19.24 3.88 -4.46
C VAL A 78 19.26 4.66 -3.15
N ILE A 79 18.14 4.65 -2.42
CA ILE A 79 18.02 5.35 -1.13
C ILE A 79 17.46 4.43 -0.04
N ASP A 80 17.86 4.71 1.20
CA ASP A 80 17.38 4.02 2.39
C ASP A 80 15.99 4.55 2.78
N ALA A 81 15.06 3.66 3.13
CA ALA A 81 13.74 4.04 3.62
C ALA A 81 13.78 5.00 4.81
N ASN A 82 14.79 4.91 5.67
CA ASN A 82 14.95 5.78 6.84
C ASN A 82 15.42 7.20 6.49
N SER A 83 15.80 7.45 5.23
CA SER A 83 16.16 8.79 4.76
C SER A 83 14.94 9.64 4.40
N LEU A 84 13.75 9.04 4.34
CA LEU A 84 12.49 9.71 4.01
C LEU A 84 11.77 10.25 5.26
N SER A 85 11.02 11.34 5.10
CA SER A 85 10.27 12.00 6.18
C SER A 85 9.11 11.17 6.73
N ARG A 86 8.58 10.24 5.93
CA ARG A 86 7.57 9.26 6.34
C ARG A 86 7.83 7.91 5.69
N LYS A 87 7.32 6.85 6.33
CA LYS A 87 7.40 5.50 5.77
C LYS A 87 6.49 5.36 4.56
N LEU A 88 6.95 4.61 3.56
CA LEU A 88 6.15 4.16 2.43
C LEU A 88 5.35 2.90 2.82
N ARG A 89 4.32 2.58 2.03
CA ARG A 89 3.43 1.43 2.25
C ARG A 89 4.16 0.08 2.20
N MET A 90 5.12 -0.06 1.30
CA MET A 90 5.90 -1.28 1.14
C MET A 90 7.30 -1.00 0.64
N TYR A 91 8.19 -1.98 0.78
CA TYR A 91 9.55 -1.96 0.25
C TYR A 91 9.90 -3.28 -0.45
N PRO A 92 10.70 -3.28 -1.52
CA PRO A 92 11.21 -2.07 -2.14
C PRO A 92 10.09 -1.26 -2.80
N ALA A 93 10.25 0.06 -2.79
CA ALA A 93 9.36 0.97 -3.48
C ALA A 93 10.08 1.65 -4.64
N LEU A 94 9.34 1.87 -5.71
CA LEU A 94 9.76 2.63 -6.87
C LEU A 94 9.26 4.06 -6.74
N MET A 95 10.18 5.01 -6.88
CA MET A 95 9.88 6.43 -6.98
C MET A 95 10.64 7.01 -8.17
N TYR A 96 10.42 8.29 -8.46
CA TYR A 96 11.27 9.04 -9.38
C TYR A 96 11.38 10.49 -8.96
N ARG A 97 12.43 11.17 -9.40
CA ARG A 97 12.66 12.59 -9.16
C ARG A 97 12.58 13.37 -10.47
N GLY A 98 11.94 14.54 -10.45
CA GLY A 98 11.82 15.39 -11.64
C GLY A 98 10.81 14.84 -12.63
N LYS A 99 11.10 14.99 -13.93
CA LYS A 99 10.19 14.56 -15.02
C LYS A 99 10.74 13.33 -15.71
N VAL A 100 10.01 12.22 -15.60
CA VAL A 100 10.35 10.96 -16.26
C VAL A 100 9.13 10.52 -17.08
N SER A 101 9.20 10.78 -18.38
CA SER A 101 8.08 10.61 -19.31
C SER A 101 7.40 9.24 -19.18
N GLY A 102 6.09 9.26 -18.96
CA GLY A 102 5.23 8.09 -18.88
C GLY A 102 5.01 7.57 -17.46
N LEU A 103 5.88 7.93 -16.49
CA LEU A 103 5.67 7.55 -15.09
C LEU A 103 4.59 8.39 -14.41
N GLU A 104 4.24 9.56 -14.96
CA GLU A 104 3.23 10.43 -14.40
C GLU A 104 1.85 9.76 -14.35
N GLN A 105 1.55 8.88 -15.32
CA GLN A 105 0.26 8.19 -15.42
C GLN A 105 0.05 7.12 -14.33
N ILE A 106 1.15 6.65 -13.74
CA ILE A 106 1.18 5.61 -12.71
C ILE A 106 1.69 6.15 -11.37
N THR A 107 1.60 7.47 -11.17
CA THR A 107 2.01 8.13 -9.93
C THR A 107 0.84 8.20 -8.95
N VAL A 108 1.11 7.83 -7.69
CA VAL A 108 0.08 7.76 -6.63
C VAL A 108 0.29 8.76 -5.50
N GLY A 109 1.38 9.51 -5.52
CA GLY A 109 1.66 10.54 -4.52
C GLY A 109 3.07 11.12 -4.61
N GLU A 110 3.44 11.89 -3.60
CA GLU A 110 4.77 12.51 -3.49
C GLU A 110 5.27 12.46 -2.04
N ILE A 111 6.59 12.45 -1.87
CA ILE A 111 7.30 12.54 -0.59
C ILE A 111 8.68 13.15 -0.82
N ASP A 112 9.05 14.17 -0.05
CA ASP A 112 10.39 14.79 -0.08
C ASP A 112 10.90 15.17 -1.50
N GLY A 113 10.00 15.56 -2.41
CA GLY A 113 10.33 15.88 -3.80
C GLY A 113 10.51 14.67 -4.73
N TYR A 114 10.14 13.48 -4.28
CA TYR A 114 10.08 12.25 -5.06
C TYR A 114 8.63 11.85 -5.33
N HIS A 115 8.31 11.56 -6.58
CA HIS A 115 7.02 11.03 -7.01
C HIS A 115 6.98 9.52 -6.77
N ILE A 116 5.94 9.05 -6.09
CA ILE A 116 5.73 7.65 -5.74
C ILE A 116 5.04 6.96 -6.90
N VAL A 117 5.67 5.95 -7.48
CA VAL A 117 5.04 5.07 -8.48
C VAL A 117 4.10 4.10 -7.76
N ASP A 118 2.98 3.76 -8.39
CA ASP A 118 1.99 2.81 -7.87
C ASP A 118 2.66 1.58 -7.24
N TYR A 119 2.28 1.28 -6.00
CA TYR A 119 2.89 0.22 -5.21
C TYR A 119 2.71 -1.17 -5.83
N MET A 120 1.66 -1.39 -6.63
CA MET A 120 1.52 -2.64 -7.39
C MET A 120 2.59 -2.81 -8.45
N VAL A 121 3.07 -1.74 -9.07
CA VAL A 121 4.21 -1.79 -10.00
C VAL A 121 5.45 -2.23 -9.22
N SER A 122 5.73 -1.59 -8.08
CA SER A 122 6.86 -1.93 -7.22
C SER A 122 6.83 -3.41 -6.77
N LEU A 123 5.65 -3.88 -6.34
CA LEU A 123 5.43 -5.27 -5.94
C LEU A 123 5.66 -6.25 -7.09
N ASN A 124 5.10 -5.98 -8.27
CA ASN A 124 5.26 -6.86 -9.42
C ASN A 124 6.72 -6.93 -9.88
N VAL A 125 7.42 -5.80 -9.95
CA VAL A 125 8.87 -5.78 -10.25
C VAL A 125 9.65 -6.58 -9.22
N ALA A 126 9.39 -6.37 -7.92
CA ALA A 126 10.06 -7.11 -6.85
C ALA A 126 9.89 -8.63 -7.02
N ARG A 127 8.68 -9.09 -7.35
CA ARG A 127 8.39 -10.50 -7.59
C ARG A 127 9.11 -11.07 -8.81
N TYR A 128 9.06 -10.39 -9.95
CA TYR A 128 9.81 -10.82 -11.14
C TYR A 128 11.32 -10.84 -10.89
N ALA A 129 11.81 -9.95 -10.04
CA ALA A 129 13.20 -9.90 -9.61
C ALA A 129 13.54 -10.91 -8.50
N GLY A 130 12.57 -11.63 -7.92
CA GLY A 130 12.78 -12.53 -6.77
C GLY A 130 13.27 -11.81 -5.52
N ILE A 131 12.65 -10.66 -5.22
CA ILE A 131 12.92 -9.81 -4.05
C ILE A 131 11.69 -9.84 -3.15
N GLU A 132 11.90 -10.23 -1.89
CA GLU A 132 10.77 -10.30 -0.97
C GLU A 132 10.33 -8.92 -0.50
N PRO A 133 9.04 -8.60 -0.67
CA PRO A 133 8.50 -7.34 -0.21
C PRO A 133 8.39 -7.32 1.31
N THR A 134 8.50 -6.13 1.88
CA THR A 134 8.20 -5.84 3.29
C THR A 134 7.06 -4.84 3.32
N PHE A 135 5.94 -5.22 3.92
CA PHE A 135 4.80 -4.34 4.10
C PHE A 135 4.91 -3.58 5.43
N THR A 136 4.67 -2.27 5.39
CA THR A 136 4.79 -1.39 6.56
C THR A 136 3.57 -1.46 7.47
N TYR A 137 2.40 -1.59 6.86
CA TYR A 137 1.12 -1.57 7.58
C TYR A 137 0.55 -2.96 7.71
N GLU A 138 -0.35 -3.12 8.68
CA GLU A 138 -1.01 -4.39 8.99
C GLU A 138 -2.51 -4.30 8.68
N ALA A 139 -3.09 -5.43 8.30
CA ALA A 139 -4.52 -5.57 8.10
C ALA A 139 -5.00 -6.97 8.49
N LYS A 140 -6.27 -7.07 8.89
CA LYS A 140 -6.99 -8.33 9.01
C LYS A 140 -7.85 -8.54 7.77
N ALA A 141 -7.88 -9.75 7.23
CA ALA A 141 -8.68 -10.08 6.06
C ALA A 141 -9.92 -10.88 6.44
N PHE A 142 -11.05 -10.52 5.85
CA PHE A 142 -12.29 -11.28 5.88
C PHE A 142 -12.61 -11.77 4.48
N ILE A 143 -12.85 -13.07 4.36
CA ILE A 143 -13.39 -13.69 3.14
C ILE A 143 -14.86 -13.93 3.42
N VAL A 144 -15.72 -13.14 2.76
CA VAL A 144 -17.17 -13.26 2.90
C VAL A 144 -17.66 -14.27 1.90
N SER A 145 -18.11 -15.42 2.39
CA SER A 145 -18.63 -16.51 1.57
C SER A 145 -20.09 -16.27 1.22
N GLY A 146 -20.47 -16.57 -0.02
CA GLY A 146 -21.87 -16.51 -0.43
C GLY A 146 -22.70 -17.62 0.23
N SER A 147 -24.03 -17.43 0.22
CA SER A 147 -24.96 -18.37 0.84
C SER A 147 -25.09 -19.67 0.02
N SER A 148 -24.97 -19.55 -1.31
CA SER A 148 -25.03 -20.69 -2.23
C SER A 148 -23.70 -21.47 -2.26
N PRO A 149 -23.72 -22.80 -2.52
CA PRO A 149 -22.50 -23.59 -2.68
C PRO A 149 -21.56 -23.10 -3.78
N TRP A 150 -22.11 -22.50 -4.86
CA TRP A 150 -21.35 -22.03 -6.02
C TRP A 150 -20.61 -20.71 -5.77
N SER A 151 -21.04 -19.95 -4.75
CA SER A 151 -20.46 -18.67 -4.35
C SER A 151 -19.54 -18.78 -3.14
N ARG A 152 -19.19 -20.00 -2.73
CA ARG A 152 -18.22 -20.24 -1.67
C ARG A 152 -16.81 -20.32 -2.26
N PRO A 153 -15.80 -19.77 -1.56
CA PRO A 153 -14.41 -20.02 -1.90
C PRO A 153 -14.14 -21.53 -1.95
N SER A 154 -13.49 -21.99 -3.02
CA SER A 154 -13.02 -23.37 -3.15
C SER A 154 -11.54 -23.53 -2.78
N VAL A 155 -10.90 -22.41 -2.42
CA VAL A 155 -9.48 -22.34 -2.08
C VAL A 155 -9.23 -22.56 -0.59
N ASP A 156 -8.07 -23.15 -0.29
CA ASP A 156 -7.56 -23.26 1.07
C ASP A 156 -7.16 -21.88 1.60
N VAL A 157 -8.01 -21.32 2.46
CA VAL A 157 -7.85 -19.99 3.07
C VAL A 157 -6.50 -19.83 3.77
N SER A 158 -5.92 -20.92 4.30
CA SER A 158 -4.60 -20.87 4.95
C SER A 158 -3.46 -20.53 3.98
N LYS A 159 -3.65 -20.79 2.67
CA LYS A 159 -2.69 -20.49 1.60
C LYS A 159 -2.92 -19.12 0.96
N MET A 160 -4.06 -18.49 1.24
CA MET A 160 -4.45 -17.20 0.65
C MET A 160 -3.69 -16.01 1.24
N LYS A 161 -3.04 -16.18 2.40
CA LYS A 161 -2.38 -15.09 3.13
C LYS A 161 -1.47 -14.22 2.24
N SER A 162 -0.59 -14.84 1.46
CA SER A 162 0.35 -14.10 0.60
C SER A 162 -0.38 -13.32 -0.50
N GLU A 163 -1.43 -13.89 -1.10
CA GLU A 163 -2.21 -13.18 -2.12
C GLU A 163 -3.04 -12.03 -1.53
N LEU A 164 -3.57 -12.21 -0.33
CA LEU A 164 -4.27 -11.16 0.41
C LEU A 164 -3.32 -10.02 0.81
N GLU A 165 -2.09 -10.34 1.21
CA GLU A 165 -1.06 -9.33 1.48
C GLU A 165 -0.74 -8.49 0.23
N ARG A 166 -0.69 -9.15 -0.92
CA ARG A 166 -0.47 -8.48 -2.21
C ARG A 166 -1.62 -7.57 -2.60
N LEU A 167 -2.87 -8.03 -2.45
CA LEU A 167 -4.05 -7.24 -2.75
C LEU A 167 -4.19 -6.04 -1.81
N ALA A 168 -4.01 -6.24 -0.50
CA ALA A 168 -4.09 -5.19 0.50
C ALA A 168 -2.90 -4.22 0.48
N LEU A 169 -1.78 -4.64 -0.12
CA LEU A 169 -0.46 -4.01 0.02
C LEU A 169 -0.13 -3.76 1.49
N ALA A 170 -0.42 -4.75 2.32
CA ALA A 170 -0.29 -4.71 3.78
C ALA A 170 0.00 -6.12 4.30
N LYS A 171 0.66 -6.24 5.45
CA LYS A 171 0.89 -7.52 6.12
C LYS A 171 -0.41 -8.02 6.73
N ILE A 172 -0.80 -9.25 6.40
CA ILE A 172 -2.04 -9.83 6.90
C ILE A 172 -1.76 -10.49 8.23
N THR A 173 -2.42 -10.01 9.28
CA THR A 173 -2.24 -10.54 10.64
C THR A 173 -3.11 -11.77 10.87
N ASP A 174 -4.31 -11.77 10.29
CA ASP A 174 -5.33 -12.81 10.47
C ASP A 174 -6.21 -12.91 9.22
N VAL A 175 -6.76 -14.11 8.97
CA VAL A 175 -7.68 -14.38 7.87
C VAL A 175 -8.88 -15.14 8.43
N VAL A 176 -10.06 -14.55 8.28
CA VAL A 176 -11.31 -15.12 8.79
C VAL A 176 -12.29 -15.31 7.63
N GLU A 177 -12.85 -16.51 7.53
CA GLU A 177 -13.98 -16.76 6.65
C GLU A 177 -15.28 -16.52 7.41
N VAL A 178 -16.20 -15.75 6.83
CA VAL A 178 -17.51 -15.42 7.42
C VAL A 178 -18.62 -15.59 6.40
N GLY A 179 -19.85 -15.85 6.86
CA GLY A 179 -21.03 -15.77 6.01
C GLY A 179 -21.41 -14.31 5.71
N VAL A 180 -22.25 -14.09 4.69
CA VAL A 180 -22.74 -12.74 4.35
C VAL A 180 -23.41 -12.03 5.54
N GLU A 181 -24.19 -12.77 6.35
CA GLU A 181 -24.91 -12.21 7.50
C GLU A 181 -23.99 -11.81 8.66
N ASP A 182 -22.79 -12.40 8.73
CA ASP A 182 -21.78 -12.11 9.75
C ASP A 182 -20.70 -11.14 9.23
N SER A 183 -20.88 -10.59 8.02
CA SER A 183 -19.94 -9.65 7.42
C SER A 183 -19.85 -8.35 8.22
N PRO A 184 -18.64 -7.81 8.46
CA PRO A 184 -18.48 -6.57 9.22
C PRO A 184 -19.01 -5.31 8.48
N VAL A 185 -19.24 -5.41 7.17
CA VAL A 185 -19.84 -4.37 6.33
C VAL A 185 -20.83 -4.96 5.34
N GLU A 186 -21.73 -4.14 4.80
CA GLU A 186 -22.67 -4.56 3.73
C GLU A 186 -21.88 -4.95 2.47
N VAL A 187 -22.26 -6.08 1.88
CA VAL A 187 -21.60 -6.64 0.69
C VAL A 187 -22.61 -6.79 -0.44
N ASP A 188 -22.33 -6.11 -1.56
CA ASP A 188 -23.17 -6.14 -2.77
C ASP A 188 -23.08 -7.47 -3.54
N VAL A 189 -21.93 -8.15 -3.47
CA VAL A 189 -21.59 -9.35 -4.25
C VAL A 189 -20.76 -10.30 -3.39
N ALA A 190 -21.11 -11.58 -3.35
CA ALA A 190 -20.32 -12.61 -2.69
C ALA A 190 -19.77 -13.66 -3.70
N PRO A 191 -18.58 -14.23 -3.48
CA PRO A 191 -17.71 -13.94 -2.35
C PRO A 191 -17.03 -12.58 -2.48
N ALA A 192 -16.64 -12.01 -1.33
CA ALA A 192 -15.97 -10.71 -1.27
C ALA A 192 -14.76 -10.74 -0.34
N LEU A 193 -13.81 -9.87 -0.63
CA LEU A 193 -12.67 -9.59 0.24
C LEU A 193 -12.87 -8.26 0.95
N ILE A 194 -12.78 -8.28 2.27
CA ILE A 194 -12.79 -7.09 3.13
C ILE A 194 -11.48 -7.06 3.92
N PHE A 195 -10.87 -5.90 4.00
CA PHE A 195 -9.68 -5.65 4.81
C PHE A 195 -10.01 -4.67 5.93
N GLU A 196 -9.69 -5.04 7.16
CA GLU A 196 -9.76 -4.16 8.32
C GLU A 196 -8.36 -3.64 8.65
N SER A 197 -8.22 -2.31 8.76
CA SER A 197 -6.95 -1.70 9.17
C SER A 197 -7.16 -0.34 9.83
N THR A 198 -6.34 -0.05 10.84
CA THR A 198 -6.24 1.28 11.44
C THR A 198 -5.57 2.30 10.52
N TYR A 199 -4.92 1.84 9.45
CA TYR A 199 -4.34 2.69 8.41
C TYR A 199 -5.29 2.84 7.22
N ASN A 200 -5.14 3.94 6.47
CA ASN A 200 -5.92 4.15 5.26
C ASN A 200 -5.41 3.28 4.11
N LEU A 201 -5.98 2.08 3.95
CA LEU A 201 -5.55 1.17 2.89
C LEU A 201 -5.84 1.67 1.48
N SER A 202 -6.79 2.61 1.30
CA SER A 202 -7.08 3.23 0.00
C SER A 202 -6.11 4.35 -0.40
N GLU A 203 -5.29 4.86 0.53
CA GLU A 203 -4.33 5.94 0.23
C GLU A 203 -3.26 5.45 -0.77
N GLY A 204 -3.30 5.96 -1.99
CA GLY A 204 -2.36 5.57 -3.06
C GLY A 204 -2.57 4.16 -3.60
N VAL A 205 -3.76 3.56 -3.41
CA VAL A 205 -4.14 2.26 -3.96
C VAL A 205 -5.46 2.38 -4.71
N GLN A 206 -5.39 2.45 -6.03
CA GLN A 206 -6.53 2.88 -6.86
C GLN A 206 -7.73 1.91 -6.88
N TYR A 207 -7.51 0.64 -6.54
CA TYR A 207 -8.53 -0.41 -6.59
C TYR A 207 -9.14 -0.76 -5.22
N LEU A 208 -8.71 -0.09 -4.14
CA LEU A 208 -9.28 -0.25 -2.80
C LEU A 208 -10.11 0.97 -2.42
N GLU A 209 -11.33 0.74 -1.96
CA GLU A 209 -12.25 1.76 -1.48
C GLU A 209 -12.57 1.57 0.00
N LYS A 210 -12.79 2.69 0.70
CA LYS A 210 -13.24 2.67 2.10
C LYS A 210 -14.76 2.49 2.12
N THR A 211 -15.22 1.40 2.74
CA THR A 211 -16.65 0.99 2.80
C THR A 211 -17.26 1.20 4.20
N GLY A 212 -16.42 1.31 5.23
CA GLY A 212 -16.87 1.56 6.60
C GLY A 212 -15.79 2.20 7.47
N ASN A 213 -16.02 2.19 8.78
CA ASN A 213 -15.01 2.61 9.75
C ASN A 213 -13.89 1.57 9.78
N ASN A 214 -12.74 1.90 9.19
CA ASN A 214 -11.54 1.05 9.10
C ASN A 214 -11.67 -0.19 8.20
N TYR A 215 -12.75 -0.31 7.43
CA TYR A 215 -12.96 -1.40 6.48
C TYR A 215 -12.78 -0.92 5.04
N TYR A 216 -12.09 -1.74 4.25
CA TYR A 216 -11.75 -1.49 2.86
C TYR A 216 -12.12 -2.69 2.00
N MET A 217 -12.66 -2.42 0.82
CA MET A 217 -13.02 -3.44 -0.16
C MET A 217 -12.37 -3.14 -1.50
N LEU A 218 -12.26 -4.16 -2.33
CA LEU A 218 -11.94 -3.97 -3.73
C LEU A 218 -13.12 -3.27 -4.41
N LEU A 219 -12.83 -2.31 -5.30
CA LEU A 219 -13.83 -1.71 -6.17
C LEU A 219 -14.69 -2.81 -6.82
N LYS A 220 -16.01 -2.62 -6.87
CA LYS A 220 -16.98 -3.64 -7.31
C LYS A 220 -16.59 -4.40 -8.58
N ALA A 221 -16.09 -3.70 -9.60
CA ALA A 221 -15.66 -4.31 -10.87
C ALA A 221 -14.48 -5.28 -10.71
N TYR A 222 -13.56 -4.99 -9.78
CA TYR A 222 -12.43 -5.85 -9.45
C TYR A 222 -12.83 -6.96 -8.51
N ASN A 223 -13.75 -6.71 -7.57
CA ASN A 223 -14.16 -7.68 -6.56
C ASN A 223 -14.81 -8.92 -7.21
N VAL A 224 -15.70 -8.75 -8.21
CA VAL A 224 -16.32 -9.87 -8.94
C VAL A 224 -15.27 -10.76 -9.59
N ARG A 225 -14.34 -10.15 -10.33
CA ARG A 225 -13.31 -10.86 -11.09
C ARG A 225 -12.30 -11.53 -10.18
N LEU A 226 -11.85 -10.84 -9.14
CA LEU A 226 -10.89 -11.36 -8.18
C LEU A 226 -11.51 -12.48 -7.31
N ALA A 227 -12.78 -12.35 -6.94
CA ALA A 227 -13.51 -13.42 -6.24
C ALA A 227 -13.55 -14.71 -7.07
N GLN A 228 -13.81 -14.62 -8.37
CA GLN A 228 -13.82 -15.80 -9.26
C GLN A 228 -12.40 -16.33 -9.50
N ASP A 229 -11.46 -15.47 -9.87
CA ASP A 229 -10.11 -15.87 -10.28
C ASP A 229 -9.22 -16.31 -9.10
N TYR A 230 -9.42 -15.76 -7.90
CA TYR A 230 -8.58 -16.01 -6.72
C TYR A 230 -9.23 -16.86 -5.64
N LEU A 231 -10.56 -16.77 -5.46
CA LEU A 231 -11.27 -17.60 -4.48
C LEU A 231 -11.84 -18.88 -5.11
N GLY A 232 -11.77 -19.00 -6.44
CA GLY A 232 -12.19 -20.20 -7.17
C GLY A 232 -13.70 -20.48 -7.03
N ALA A 233 -14.50 -19.45 -6.77
CA ALA A 233 -15.95 -19.57 -6.75
C ALA A 233 -16.49 -19.70 -8.18
N GLU A 234 -17.42 -20.63 -8.38
CA GLU A 234 -18.02 -20.90 -9.69
C GLU A 234 -18.96 -19.76 -10.13
N ALA A 235 -19.59 -19.08 -9.17
CA ALA A 235 -20.51 -17.98 -9.43
C ALA A 235 -20.41 -16.88 -8.38
N ALA A 236 -20.76 -15.65 -8.78
CA ALA A 236 -20.94 -14.53 -7.87
C ALA A 236 -22.43 -14.39 -7.50
N GLU A 237 -22.75 -14.33 -6.21
CA GLU A 237 -24.10 -14.09 -5.69
C GLU A 237 -24.34 -12.57 -5.59
N LEU A 238 -25.29 -12.05 -6.37
CA LEU A 238 -25.72 -10.65 -6.26
C LEU A 238 -26.65 -10.50 -5.06
N ARG A 239 -26.26 -9.67 -4.09
CA ARG A 239 -27.04 -9.41 -2.87
C ARG A 239 -27.87 -8.14 -2.98
N LYS A 240 -27.46 -7.21 -3.84
CA LYS A 240 -28.17 -5.98 -4.14
C LYS A 240 -28.44 -5.89 -5.64
N LEU A 241 -29.72 -5.93 -6.02
CA LEU A 241 -30.14 -5.74 -7.41
C LEU A 241 -29.69 -4.36 -7.90
N PRO A 242 -29.08 -4.25 -9.09
CA PRO A 242 -28.86 -2.97 -9.75
C PRO A 242 -30.17 -2.16 -9.75
N ALA A 243 -30.10 -0.86 -9.45
CA ALA A 243 -31.28 0.02 -9.39
C ALA A 243 -32.12 0.06 -10.69
N VAL A 244 -31.55 -0.42 -11.79
CA VAL A 244 -32.24 -0.60 -13.08
C VAL A 244 -33.19 -1.80 -13.05
N LEU A 245 -32.80 -2.91 -12.42
CA LEU A 245 -33.59 -4.14 -12.33
C LEU A 245 -34.66 -4.09 -11.23
N SER A 246 -34.53 -3.19 -10.25
CA SER A 246 -35.52 -3.05 -9.18
C SER A 246 -36.83 -2.36 -9.60
N LYS A 247 -36.85 -1.68 -10.76
CA LYS A 247 -38.06 -1.03 -11.30
C LYS A 247 -38.96 -1.98 -12.11
N ASP A 248 -38.40 -3.07 -12.63
CA ASP A 248 -39.09 -3.99 -13.54
C ASP A 248 -39.51 -5.32 -12.86
N LEU A 249 -39.24 -5.46 -11.57
CA LEU A 249 -39.68 -6.62 -10.80
C LEU A 249 -41.05 -6.33 -10.15
N PRO A 250 -42.06 -7.20 -10.33
CA PRO A 250 -43.33 -7.05 -9.63
C PRO A 250 -43.07 -7.09 -8.11
N SER A 251 -43.69 -6.16 -7.39
CA SER A 251 -43.73 -6.22 -5.92
C SER A 251 -44.38 -7.53 -5.49
N LEU A 252 -43.64 -8.35 -4.72
CA LEU A 252 -44.18 -9.52 -4.02
C LEU A 252 -45.06 -9.08 -2.84
#